data_AF-A0A2H9SMU2-F1
#
_entry.id   AF-A0A2H9SMU2-F1
#
_cell.length_a   1.000
_cell.length_b   1.000
_cell.length_c   1.000
_cell.angle_alpha   90.00
_cell.angle_beta   90.00
_cell.angle_gamma   90.00
#
_symmetry.space_group_name_H-M   'P 1'
#
loop_
_entity.id
_entity.type
_entity.pdbx_description
1 polymer ?
#
loop_
_entity_poly.entity_id
_entity_poly.type
_entity_poly.pdbx_seq_one_letter_code
_entity_poly.pdbx_strand_id
1 'polypeptide(L)'
;MKSLVFCLSMFMAFCLAASDAQALLPKPALPLTKDETDEIYWDTPEYTSQLEVLKASEKTQYVYHFRARNFLGDWIVPLNMMPYLEGFTEIHQQAIAKYQGREELLKLVIPTLNCLWNDVVFLSPLHPHKHYEAYTKMGFTPRKRQFFKIPIDVLKEKRTTVFKWMSYPLDDSIHDTIDSYCAIDFAKYQEMKQLPHDTEEFYRLNFDPANPDLYPPFNFYRIPHILCQDPIDLLDERITIINWEDPIVEELPAEYAANF
;
A
#
# COMPACT_ATOMS: atom_id res chain seq x y z
N MET A 1 17.00 -31.11 5.98
CA MET A 1 17.86 -30.20 6.77
C MET A 1 17.45 -28.79 6.42
N LYS A 2 16.64 -28.13 7.25
CA LYS A 2 16.19 -26.75 7.03
C LYS A 2 16.85 -25.89 8.09
N SER A 3 17.74 -25.02 7.65
CA SER A 3 18.40 -24.03 8.50
C SER A 3 17.55 -22.76 8.55
N LEU A 4 17.36 -22.28 9.77
CA LEU A 4 16.67 -21.06 10.20
C LEU A 4 17.26 -19.79 9.55
N VAL A 5 16.51 -18.67 9.61
CA VAL A 5 16.90 -17.42 10.32
C VAL A 5 16.35 -16.10 9.67
N PHE A 6 15.83 -15.21 10.54
CA PHE A 6 15.58 -13.74 10.53
C PHE A 6 14.54 -13.02 9.61
N CYS A 7 13.61 -12.30 10.27
CA CYS A 7 12.74 -11.24 9.79
C CYS A 7 12.86 -9.98 10.70
N LEU A 8 12.95 -8.78 10.10
CA LEU A 8 13.12 -7.51 10.81
C LEU A 8 12.21 -6.42 10.19
N SER A 9 11.34 -5.79 10.99
CA SER A 9 11.01 -4.34 10.89
C SER A 9 9.85 -3.91 11.81
N MET A 10 10.10 -2.91 12.69
CA MET A 10 9.47 -1.57 12.77
C MET A 10 9.52 -1.01 14.20
N PHE A 11 10.16 0.15 14.42
CA PHE A 11 10.13 0.97 15.65
C PHE A 11 9.17 2.17 15.45
N MET A 12 8.74 2.88 16.51
CA MET A 12 8.15 4.24 16.48
C MET A 12 8.61 4.99 17.74
N ALA A 13 8.96 6.27 17.62
CA ALA A 13 9.23 7.18 18.74
C ALA A 13 8.67 8.59 18.44
N PHE A 14 8.15 9.27 19.47
CA PHE A 14 7.42 10.54 19.41
C PHE A 14 8.30 11.76 19.71
N CYS A 15 8.02 12.90 19.05
CA CYS A 15 8.43 14.24 19.49
C CYS A 15 7.46 15.33 18.96
N LEU A 16 6.98 16.17 19.89
CA LEU A 16 6.05 17.31 19.71
C LEU A 16 6.79 18.64 19.44
N ALA A 17 6.30 19.46 18.50
CA ALA A 17 6.34 20.94 18.54
C ALA A 17 5.47 21.58 17.43
N ALA A 18 5.01 22.81 17.64
CA ALA A 18 3.76 23.41 17.16
C ALA A 18 3.87 24.55 16.08
N SER A 19 2.70 24.92 15.51
CA SER A 19 2.27 26.19 14.85
C SER A 19 2.88 26.55 13.48
N ASP A 20 2.24 27.23 12.51
CA ASP A 20 0.92 27.86 12.32
C ASP A 20 0.73 28.27 10.83
N ALA A 21 -0.52 28.48 10.40
CA ALA A 21 -1.05 29.33 9.29
C ALA A 21 -0.62 29.06 7.81
N GLN A 22 -1.50 28.70 6.85
CA GLN A 22 -2.69 29.34 6.24
C GLN A 22 -2.38 30.23 5.00
N ALA A 23 -2.83 29.80 3.80
CA ALA A 23 -3.62 30.59 2.82
C ALA A 23 -3.67 29.95 1.41
N LEU A 24 -4.89 29.93 0.87
CA LEU A 24 -5.36 29.52 -0.45
C LEU A 24 -4.89 30.46 -1.58
N LEU A 25 -4.99 30.02 -2.85
CA LEU A 25 -5.55 30.75 -4.02
C LEU A 25 -5.59 29.83 -5.29
N PRO A 26 -6.30 30.17 -6.39
CA PRO A 26 -7.36 29.32 -6.99
C PRO A 26 -7.03 28.63 -8.34
N LYS A 27 -7.89 27.66 -8.70
CA LYS A 27 -7.96 26.97 -10.00
C LYS A 27 -8.43 27.91 -11.13
N PRO A 28 -7.83 27.83 -12.34
CA PRO A 28 -8.48 28.31 -13.55
C PRO A 28 -9.35 27.21 -14.19
N ALA A 29 -10.58 27.59 -14.54
CA ALA A 29 -11.52 26.82 -15.33
C ALA A 29 -11.18 26.92 -16.83
N LEU A 30 -11.35 25.83 -17.57
CA LEU A 30 -11.41 25.84 -19.02
C LEU A 30 -12.86 25.56 -19.47
N PRO A 31 -13.40 26.33 -20.42
CA PRO A 31 -14.78 26.19 -20.87
C PRO A 31 -14.94 25.01 -21.85
N LEU A 32 -16.00 24.23 -21.62
CA LEU A 32 -16.56 23.26 -22.56
C LEU A 32 -17.43 23.99 -23.58
N THR A 33 -17.19 23.76 -24.87
CA THR A 33 -18.14 24.09 -25.93
C THR A 33 -18.73 22.79 -26.49
N LYS A 34 -20.06 22.67 -26.34
CA LYS A 34 -20.93 21.75 -27.08
C LYS A 34 -21.03 22.23 -28.53
N ASP A 35 -20.87 21.31 -29.47
CA ASP A 35 -21.84 20.97 -30.52
C ASP A 35 -21.11 20.18 -31.59
N GLU A 36 -21.57 18.94 -31.81
CA GLU A 36 -21.77 18.33 -33.14
C GLU A 36 -22.23 16.89 -32.92
N THR A 37 -23.50 16.68 -33.22
CA THR A 37 -24.20 15.40 -33.22
C THR A 37 -23.86 14.66 -34.51
N ASP A 38 -23.02 13.65 -34.43
CA ASP A 38 -22.96 12.57 -35.41
C ASP A 38 -23.47 11.28 -34.77
N GLU A 39 -24.64 10.82 -35.22
CA GLU A 39 -25.15 9.49 -34.95
C GLU A 39 -24.25 8.46 -35.65
N ILE A 40 -23.19 8.04 -34.96
CA ILE A 40 -22.33 6.94 -35.36
C ILE A 40 -22.98 5.63 -34.92
N TYR A 41 -23.38 4.82 -35.89
CA TYR A 41 -23.84 3.44 -35.70
C TYR A 41 -22.69 2.56 -35.20
N TRP A 42 -22.82 2.02 -33.98
CA TRP A 42 -21.75 1.28 -33.28
C TRP A 42 -21.89 -0.25 -33.29
N ASP A 43 -22.73 -0.84 -34.14
CA ASP A 43 -22.93 -2.30 -34.18
C ASP A 43 -22.19 -2.96 -35.36
N THR A 44 -20.86 -2.87 -35.38
CA THR A 44 -20.02 -3.81 -36.15
C THR A 44 -19.32 -4.78 -35.19
N PRO A 45 -19.11 -6.05 -35.58
CA PRO A 45 -18.34 -7.01 -34.76
C PRO A 45 -16.93 -6.52 -34.41
N GLU A 46 -16.31 -5.69 -35.26
CA GLU A 46 -15.03 -5.02 -34.94
C GLU A 46 -15.15 -3.95 -33.85
N TYR A 47 -16.30 -3.30 -33.70
CA TYR A 47 -16.51 -2.31 -32.63
C TYR A 47 -16.87 -2.96 -31.30
N THR A 48 -17.65 -4.04 -31.32
CA THR A 48 -17.93 -4.84 -30.12
C THR A 48 -16.64 -5.48 -29.60
N SER A 49 -15.73 -5.93 -30.48
CA SER A 49 -14.42 -6.42 -30.06
C SER A 49 -13.51 -5.29 -29.54
N GLN A 50 -13.56 -4.09 -30.12
CA GLN A 50 -12.86 -2.92 -29.57
C GLN A 50 -13.42 -2.47 -28.22
N LEU A 51 -14.73 -2.57 -27.98
CA LEU A 51 -15.35 -2.31 -26.68
C LEU A 51 -15.02 -3.39 -25.66
N GLU A 52 -14.91 -4.65 -26.06
CA GLU A 52 -14.44 -5.74 -25.19
C GLU A 52 -12.94 -5.62 -24.89
N VAL A 53 -12.13 -5.16 -25.86
CA VAL A 53 -10.71 -4.83 -25.70
C VAL A 53 -10.51 -3.56 -24.86
N LEU A 54 -11.36 -2.54 -25.00
CA LEU A 54 -11.37 -1.34 -24.14
C LEU A 54 -11.91 -1.65 -22.73
N LYS A 55 -12.82 -2.61 -22.60
CA LYS A 55 -13.22 -3.16 -21.29
C LYS A 55 -12.11 -4.03 -20.68
N ALA A 56 -11.31 -4.70 -21.51
CA ALA A 56 -10.11 -5.42 -21.09
C ALA A 56 -8.89 -4.51 -20.87
N SER A 57 -8.93 -3.24 -21.31
CA SER A 57 -7.92 -2.22 -21.06
C SER A 57 -8.19 -1.38 -19.81
N GLU A 58 -9.09 -1.83 -18.93
CA GLU A 58 -9.04 -1.41 -17.53
C GLU A 58 -7.69 -1.85 -16.97
N LYS A 59 -6.74 -0.90 -16.94
CA LYS A 59 -5.40 -1.06 -16.40
C LYS A 59 -5.52 -1.73 -15.03
N THR A 60 -5.12 -3.00 -14.94
CA THR A 60 -5.13 -3.76 -13.69
C THR A 60 -4.47 -2.91 -12.61
N GLN A 61 -5.22 -2.63 -11.55
CA GLN A 61 -4.71 -1.87 -10.41
C GLN A 61 -4.11 -2.83 -9.39
N TYR A 62 -3.10 -2.37 -8.66
CA TYR A 62 -2.35 -3.20 -7.73
C TYR A 62 -2.36 -2.64 -6.31
N VAL A 63 -2.04 -3.53 -5.37
CA VAL A 63 -1.63 -3.19 -4.00
C VAL A 63 -0.31 -3.87 -3.70
N TYR A 64 0.37 -3.36 -2.68
CA TYR A 64 1.74 -3.74 -2.39
C TYR A 64 1.90 -4.22 -0.95
N HIS A 65 2.57 -5.36 -0.79
CA HIS A 65 2.96 -5.87 0.52
C HIS A 65 4.47 -6.02 0.60
N PHE A 66 5.07 -5.59 1.70
CA PHE A 66 6.51 -5.78 1.91
C PHE A 66 6.84 -7.26 2.01
N ARG A 67 7.78 -7.73 1.17
CA ARG A 67 8.27 -9.11 1.21
C ARG A 67 9.42 -9.20 2.20
N ALA A 68 9.21 -9.97 3.28
CA ALA A 68 10.29 -10.34 4.18
C ALA A 68 11.41 -11.05 3.40
N ARG A 69 12.69 -10.76 3.70
CA ARG A 69 13.84 -11.31 2.97
C ARG A 69 13.81 -12.83 2.85
N ASN A 70 13.36 -13.49 3.93
CA ASN A 70 13.27 -14.94 4.05
C ASN A 70 11.81 -15.39 4.14
N PHE A 71 10.93 -14.75 3.36
CA PHE A 71 9.55 -15.17 3.24
C PHE A 71 9.46 -16.65 2.80
N LEU A 72 8.62 -17.42 3.48
CA LEU A 72 8.41 -18.86 3.24
C LEU A 72 6.92 -19.15 3.10
N GLY A 73 6.61 -20.06 2.18
CA GLY A 73 5.24 -20.50 1.92
C GLY A 73 4.57 -19.70 0.82
N ASP A 74 3.29 -20.00 0.63
CA ASP A 74 2.49 -19.52 -0.49
C ASP A 74 1.38 -18.57 -0.01
N TRP A 75 1.47 -18.08 1.22
CA TRP A 75 0.40 -17.30 1.87
C TRP A 75 0.96 -16.11 2.64
N ILE A 76 0.36 -14.94 2.46
CA ILE A 76 0.49 -13.84 3.43
C ILE A 76 -0.63 -13.98 4.45
N VAL A 77 -0.27 -14.08 5.73
CA VAL A 77 -1.23 -14.31 6.82
C VAL A 77 -1.17 -13.18 7.85
N PRO A 78 -2.31 -12.86 8.51
CA PRO A 78 -2.32 -12.05 9.72
C PRO A 78 -1.37 -12.56 10.80
N LEU A 79 -0.85 -11.64 11.61
CA LEU A 79 0.11 -11.97 12.67
C LEU A 79 -0.48 -12.96 13.69
N ASN A 80 -1.75 -12.77 14.07
CA ASN A 80 -2.44 -13.67 15.02
C ASN A 80 -2.71 -15.07 14.50
N MET A 81 -2.62 -15.31 13.18
CA MET A 81 -2.77 -16.65 12.63
C MET A 81 -1.49 -17.47 12.76
N MET A 82 -0.32 -16.82 12.80
CA MET A 82 0.98 -17.50 12.77
C MET A 82 1.20 -18.53 13.89
N PRO A 83 0.77 -18.32 15.15
CA PRO A 83 0.93 -19.32 16.21
C PRO A 83 0.23 -20.66 15.94
N TYR A 84 -0.78 -20.66 15.07
CA TYR A 84 -1.56 -21.85 14.72
C TYR A 84 -1.02 -22.57 13.49
N LEU A 85 0.03 -22.04 12.86
CA LEU A 85 0.68 -22.62 11.69
C LEU A 85 1.91 -23.43 12.11
N GLU A 86 2.02 -24.64 11.59
CA GLU A 86 3.15 -25.53 11.88
C GLU A 86 4.48 -24.91 11.42
N GLY A 87 5.44 -24.77 12.34
CA GLY A 87 6.77 -24.25 12.05
C GLY A 87 6.91 -22.71 12.08
N PHE A 88 5.86 -21.96 12.43
CA PHE A 88 5.87 -20.50 12.41
C PHE A 88 6.22 -19.83 13.75
N THR A 89 6.48 -20.60 14.81
CA THR A 89 6.72 -20.05 16.18
C THR A 89 7.82 -19.00 16.23
N GLU A 90 8.97 -19.26 15.60
CA GLU A 90 10.11 -18.33 15.62
C GLU A 90 9.82 -17.06 14.78
N ILE A 91 9.17 -17.23 13.63
CA ILE A 91 8.76 -16.13 12.75
C ILE A 91 7.76 -15.22 13.47
N HIS A 92 6.79 -15.82 14.17
CA HIS A 92 5.82 -15.11 14.99
C HIS A 92 6.48 -14.33 16.12
N GLN A 93 7.43 -14.93 16.85
CA GLN A 93 8.16 -14.24 17.92
C GLN A 93 8.93 -13.02 17.40
N GLN A 94 9.61 -13.16 16.25
CA GLN A 94 10.32 -12.04 15.61
C GLN A 94 9.34 -10.95 15.15
N ALA A 95 8.20 -11.35 14.60
CA ALA A 95 7.17 -10.43 14.14
C ALA A 95 6.44 -9.71 15.30
N ILE A 96 6.32 -10.33 16.48
CA ILE A 96 5.81 -9.70 17.70
C ILE A 96 6.85 -8.80 18.36
N ALA A 97 8.14 -9.16 18.34
CA ALA A 97 9.20 -8.42 19.05
C ALA A 97 9.26 -6.93 18.68
N LYS A 98 8.81 -6.56 17.48
CA LYS A 98 8.71 -5.14 17.06
C LYS A 98 7.71 -4.32 17.87
N TYR A 99 6.71 -4.96 18.46
CA TYR A 99 5.71 -4.32 19.32
C TYR A 99 6.16 -4.21 20.77
N GLN A 100 7.39 -4.60 21.10
CA GLN A 100 7.93 -4.40 22.44
C GLN A 100 7.92 -2.92 22.81
N GLY A 101 7.29 -2.59 23.95
CA GLY A 101 7.04 -1.21 24.40
C GLY A 101 5.87 -0.50 23.72
N ARG A 102 5.09 -1.22 22.89
CA ARG A 102 3.89 -0.77 22.18
C ARG A 102 2.84 -1.89 22.09
N GLU A 103 2.77 -2.73 23.12
CA GLU A 103 1.93 -3.92 23.15
C GLU A 103 0.43 -3.57 23.11
N GLU A 104 0.05 -2.33 23.48
CA GLU A 104 -1.30 -1.80 23.34
C GLU A 104 -1.78 -1.72 21.89
N LEU A 105 -0.87 -1.55 20.91
CA LEU A 105 -1.24 -1.55 19.49
C LEU A 105 -1.84 -2.88 19.05
N LEU A 106 -1.39 -4.00 19.64
CA LEU A 106 -1.91 -5.34 19.36
C LEU A 106 -3.33 -5.55 19.89
N LYS A 107 -3.85 -4.61 20.70
CA LYS A 107 -5.18 -4.65 21.29
C LYS A 107 -6.14 -3.65 20.64
N LEU A 108 -5.66 -2.83 19.70
CA LEU A 108 -6.50 -1.91 18.94
C LEU A 108 -7.50 -2.70 18.10
N VAL A 109 -8.73 -2.19 18.03
CA VAL A 109 -9.86 -2.86 17.39
C VAL A 109 -10.17 -2.12 16.11
N ILE A 110 -10.14 -2.81 14.98
CA ILE A 110 -10.59 -2.30 13.69
C ILE A 110 -12.12 -2.41 13.64
N PRO A 111 -12.88 -1.32 13.82
CA PRO A 111 -14.30 -1.43 14.12
C PRO A 111 -15.12 -1.96 12.94
N THR A 112 -14.72 -1.64 11.71
CA THR A 112 -15.40 -2.10 10.47
C THR A 112 -15.23 -3.59 10.19
N LEU A 113 -14.21 -4.23 10.75
CA LEU A 113 -13.94 -5.66 10.60
C LEU A 113 -14.21 -6.46 11.88
N ASN A 114 -14.47 -5.76 13.00
CA ASN A 114 -14.63 -6.35 14.33
C ASN A 114 -13.49 -7.32 14.67
N CYS A 115 -12.25 -6.88 14.46
CA CYS A 115 -11.04 -7.66 14.72
C CYS A 115 -9.92 -6.79 15.27
N LEU A 116 -8.82 -7.39 15.69
CA LEU A 116 -7.67 -6.66 16.22
C LEU A 116 -6.74 -6.16 15.11
N TRP A 117 -5.91 -5.19 15.43
CA TRP A 117 -4.89 -4.64 14.54
C TRP A 117 -3.91 -5.70 13.99
N ASN A 118 -3.65 -6.75 14.77
CA ASN A 118 -2.81 -7.88 14.39
C ASN A 118 -3.59 -9.03 13.72
N ASP A 119 -4.90 -8.89 13.50
CA ASP A 119 -5.74 -9.80 12.71
C ASP A 119 -5.80 -9.43 11.22
N VAL A 120 -5.07 -8.42 10.77
CA VAL A 120 -5.07 -7.99 9.36
C VAL A 120 -3.68 -7.96 8.73
N VAL A 121 -3.67 -8.18 7.43
CA VAL A 121 -2.54 -7.91 6.53
C VAL A 121 -2.66 -6.46 6.05
N PHE A 122 -1.56 -5.72 6.16
CA PHE A 122 -1.45 -4.34 5.69
C PHE A 122 -0.98 -4.32 4.24
N LEU A 123 -1.75 -3.67 3.37
CA LEU A 123 -1.49 -3.52 1.96
C LEU A 123 -1.44 -2.03 1.63
N SER A 124 -0.34 -1.61 1.01
CA SER A 124 -0.15 -0.24 0.54
C SER A 124 -0.80 -0.06 -0.83
N PRO A 125 -1.61 0.98 -1.05
CA PRO A 125 -2.09 1.36 -2.37
C PRO A 125 -1.03 2.14 -3.18
N LEU A 126 0.15 2.41 -2.59
CA LEU A 126 1.22 3.17 -3.20
C LEU A 126 2.34 2.25 -3.68
N HIS A 127 2.75 2.42 -4.94
CA HIS A 127 3.88 1.69 -5.53
C HIS A 127 5.17 1.95 -4.71
N PRO A 128 5.93 0.90 -4.30
CA PRO A 128 7.06 1.04 -3.38
C PRO A 128 8.20 1.91 -3.94
N HIS A 129 8.32 2.01 -5.26
CA HIS A 129 9.25 2.94 -5.92
C HIS A 129 9.05 4.40 -5.52
N LYS A 130 7.84 4.83 -5.15
CA LYS A 130 7.60 6.20 -4.68
C LYS A 130 8.31 6.50 -3.37
N HIS A 131 8.41 5.53 -2.47
CA HIS A 131 9.27 5.65 -1.28
C HIS A 131 10.74 5.70 -1.64
N TYR A 132 11.18 4.83 -2.54
CA TYR A 132 12.57 4.81 -3.00
C TYR A 132 12.99 6.15 -3.61
N GLU A 133 12.16 6.73 -4.48
CA GLU A 133 12.39 8.06 -5.07
C GLU A 133 12.48 9.14 -4.00
N ALA A 134 11.54 9.18 -3.05
CA ALA A 134 11.55 10.17 -1.98
C ALA A 134 12.80 10.05 -1.09
N TYR A 135 13.21 8.83 -0.75
CA TYR A 135 14.39 8.59 0.07
C TYR A 135 15.64 9.05 -0.66
N THR A 136 15.78 8.65 -1.92
CA THR A 136 16.94 9.00 -2.75
C THR A 136 17.04 10.53 -2.94
N LYS A 137 15.91 11.21 -3.17
CA LYS A 137 15.86 12.68 -3.26
C LYS A 137 16.31 13.38 -1.97
N MET A 138 16.07 12.78 -0.81
CA MET A 138 16.50 13.29 0.48
C MET A 138 17.96 12.91 0.83
N GLY A 139 18.64 12.15 -0.03
CA GLY A 139 20.03 11.74 0.18
C GLY A 139 20.19 10.44 0.99
N PHE A 140 19.12 9.69 1.23
CA PHE A 140 19.24 8.34 1.77
C PHE A 140 19.77 7.38 0.69
N THR A 141 20.53 6.37 1.12
CA THR A 141 20.81 5.18 0.32
C THR A 141 19.92 4.05 0.79
N PRO A 142 18.76 3.80 0.14
CA PRO A 142 17.80 2.84 0.65
C PRO A 142 18.33 1.41 0.52
N ARG A 143 18.21 0.60 1.57
CA ARG A 143 18.58 -0.84 1.50
C ARG A 143 17.71 -1.57 0.48
N LYS A 144 18.23 -2.60 -0.19
CA LYS A 144 17.40 -3.44 -1.08
C LYS A 144 16.18 -4.01 -0.36
N ARG A 145 15.00 -3.84 -0.97
CA ARG A 145 13.70 -4.30 -0.49
C ARG A 145 12.88 -4.84 -1.65
N GLN A 146 12.11 -5.89 -1.35
CA GLN A 146 11.20 -6.52 -2.28
C GLN A 146 9.76 -6.39 -1.79
N PHE A 147 8.83 -6.38 -2.73
CA PHE A 147 7.41 -6.28 -2.45
C PHE A 147 6.65 -7.26 -3.34
N PHE A 148 5.57 -7.81 -2.80
CA PHE A 148 4.55 -8.45 -3.60
C PHE A 148 3.72 -7.35 -4.28
N LYS A 149 3.61 -7.40 -5.61
CA LYS A 149 2.67 -6.63 -6.43
C LYS A 149 1.46 -7.53 -6.64
N ILE A 150 0.34 -7.18 -6.00
CA ILE A 150 -0.85 -8.03 -5.92
C ILE A 150 -1.99 -7.32 -6.67
N PRO A 151 -2.60 -7.96 -7.68
CA PRO A 151 -3.79 -7.40 -8.33
C PRO A 151 -4.90 -7.13 -7.32
N ILE A 152 -5.53 -5.95 -7.38
CA ILE A 152 -6.53 -5.55 -6.39
C ILE A 152 -7.74 -6.51 -6.35
N ASP A 153 -8.08 -7.12 -7.49
CA ASP A 153 -9.23 -8.01 -7.64
C ASP A 153 -9.07 -9.32 -6.85
N VAL A 154 -7.85 -9.73 -6.50
CA VAL A 154 -7.56 -10.83 -5.55
C VAL A 154 -8.23 -10.59 -4.19
N LEU A 155 -8.52 -9.34 -3.84
CA LEU A 155 -9.13 -8.97 -2.56
C LEU A 155 -10.66 -8.85 -2.59
N LYS A 156 -11.33 -8.96 -3.75
CA LYS A 156 -12.77 -8.67 -3.90
C LYS A 156 -13.66 -9.49 -2.97
N GLU A 157 -13.33 -10.77 -2.79
CA GLU A 157 -14.06 -11.70 -1.95
C GLU A 157 -13.50 -11.80 -0.52
N LYS A 158 -12.54 -10.93 -0.16
CA LYS A 158 -11.91 -10.89 1.16
C LYS A 158 -12.52 -9.79 2.02
N ARG A 159 -12.54 -10.03 3.33
CA ARG A 159 -12.93 -9.04 4.34
C ARG A 159 -11.86 -7.96 4.41
N THR A 160 -12.20 -6.79 3.89
CA THR A 160 -11.29 -5.66 3.74
C THR A 160 -11.89 -4.36 4.26
N THR A 161 -11.02 -3.46 4.69
CA THR A 161 -11.37 -2.06 4.98
C THR A 161 -10.21 -1.16 4.58
N VAL A 162 -10.49 0.10 4.25
CA VAL A 162 -9.47 1.12 4.08
C VAL A 162 -9.30 1.85 5.40
N PHE A 163 -8.10 1.82 5.95
CA PHE A 163 -7.68 2.72 7.00
C PHE A 163 -7.18 4.01 6.34
N LYS A 164 -7.94 5.09 6.49
CA LYS A 164 -7.74 6.33 5.73
C LYS A 164 -6.53 7.15 6.18
N TRP A 165 -5.95 6.81 7.34
CA TRP A 165 -4.99 7.65 8.04
C TRP A 165 -5.43 9.12 7.98
N MET A 166 -6.54 9.45 8.67
CA MET A 166 -7.01 10.83 8.72
C MET A 166 -5.93 11.68 9.38
N SER A 167 -5.31 12.54 8.58
CA SER A 167 -4.57 13.65 9.16
C SER A 167 -5.59 14.62 9.75
N TYR A 168 -5.29 15.03 10.98
CA TYR A 168 -5.79 16.19 11.71
C TYR A 168 -6.81 16.00 12.86
N PRO A 169 -6.54 16.61 14.03
CA PRO A 169 -5.33 17.38 14.36
C PRO A 169 -4.17 16.49 14.82
N LEU A 170 -2.97 17.07 14.71
CA LEU A 170 -1.62 16.60 15.07
C LEU A 170 -1.44 16.11 16.52
N ASP A 171 -2.45 15.51 17.16
CA ASP A 171 -2.10 14.60 18.24
C ASP A 171 -1.65 13.29 17.57
N ASP A 172 -0.56 12.75 18.08
CA ASP A 172 -0.06 11.47 17.64
C ASP A 172 -0.90 10.30 18.19
N SER A 173 -2.10 10.57 18.70
CA SER A 173 -3.00 9.51 19.05
C SER A 173 -3.46 8.86 17.75
N ILE A 174 -3.38 7.53 17.70
CA ILE A 174 -4.07 6.80 16.66
C ILE A 174 -5.55 7.10 16.89
N HIS A 175 -6.13 7.93 16.05
CA HIS A 175 -7.57 8.15 16.01
C HIS A 175 -8.22 6.86 15.52
N ASP A 176 -8.28 5.85 16.36
CA ASP A 176 -8.94 4.55 16.13
C ASP A 176 -10.45 4.70 16.32
N THR A 177 -11.01 5.69 15.61
CA THR A 177 -12.44 5.92 15.54
C THR A 177 -12.98 5.21 14.31
N ILE A 178 -14.27 4.84 14.34
CA ILE A 178 -14.95 4.27 13.18
C ILE A 178 -14.76 5.13 11.91
N ASP A 179 -14.66 6.45 12.07
CA ASP A 179 -14.49 7.40 10.98
C ASP A 179 -13.14 7.31 10.28
N SER A 180 -12.12 6.71 10.93
CA SER A 180 -10.82 6.45 10.30
C SER A 180 -10.86 5.28 9.30
N TYR A 181 -11.98 4.57 9.22
CA TYR A 181 -12.15 3.40 8.37
C TYR A 181 -13.25 3.64 7.34
N CYS A 182 -13.15 3.00 6.18
CA CYS A 182 -14.25 2.92 5.22
C CYS A 182 -14.20 1.62 4.42
N ALA A 183 -15.31 1.31 3.76
CA ALA A 183 -15.33 0.24 2.77
C ALA A 183 -14.45 0.63 1.57
N ILE A 184 -13.82 -0.37 0.95
CA ILE A 184 -13.17 -0.20 -0.35
C ILE A 184 -14.21 -0.35 -1.46
N ASP A 185 -14.21 0.58 -2.41
CA ASP A 185 -14.94 0.42 -3.67
C ASP A 185 -13.95 -0.08 -4.72
N PHE A 186 -13.93 -1.40 -4.95
CA PHE A 186 -13.01 -2.04 -5.88
C PHE A 186 -13.16 -1.58 -7.33
N ALA A 187 -14.36 -1.13 -7.73
CA ALA A 187 -14.60 -0.60 -9.08
C ALA A 187 -14.04 0.81 -9.24
N LYS A 188 -13.91 1.56 -8.14
CA LYS A 188 -13.32 2.91 -8.12
C LYS A 188 -11.89 2.96 -7.59
N TYR A 189 -11.35 1.82 -7.15
CA TYR A 189 -10.00 1.76 -6.62
C TYR A 189 -9.00 2.22 -7.69
N GLN A 190 -8.06 3.05 -7.26
CA GLN A 190 -6.94 3.50 -8.06
C GLN A 190 -5.70 3.49 -7.16
N GLU A 191 -4.59 3.02 -7.71
CA GLU A 191 -3.30 3.16 -7.04
C GLU A 191 -2.99 4.62 -6.73
N MET A 192 -2.37 4.83 -5.57
CA MET A 192 -1.82 6.13 -5.24
C MET A 192 -0.64 6.43 -6.15
N LYS A 193 -0.70 7.57 -6.84
CA LYS A 193 0.33 7.99 -7.79
C LYS A 193 1.50 8.72 -7.14
N GLN A 194 1.31 9.20 -5.92
CA GLN A 194 2.27 10.02 -5.19
C GLN A 194 2.18 9.77 -3.69
N LEU A 195 3.27 10.05 -2.99
CA LEU A 195 3.26 10.08 -1.53
C LEU A 195 2.35 11.21 -1.03
N PRO A 196 1.64 11.01 0.09
CA PRO A 196 1.02 12.10 0.80
C PRO A 196 2.07 13.12 1.25
N HIS A 197 1.76 14.40 1.12
CA HIS A 197 2.62 15.49 1.56
C HIS A 197 3.05 15.32 3.03
N ASP A 198 2.13 14.91 3.89
CA ASP A 198 2.43 14.73 5.32
C ASP A 198 3.40 13.58 5.59
N THR A 199 3.47 12.59 4.69
CA THR A 199 4.48 11.52 4.76
C THR A 199 5.85 12.03 4.31
N GLU A 200 5.91 12.82 3.23
CA GLU A 200 7.15 13.44 2.77
C GLU A 200 7.73 14.38 3.83
N GLU A 201 6.88 15.19 4.46
CA GLU A 201 7.28 16.10 5.53
C GLU A 201 7.77 15.33 6.76
N PHE A 202 7.11 14.22 7.10
CA PHE A 202 7.58 13.33 8.16
C PHE A 202 8.99 12.79 7.85
N TYR A 203 9.26 12.37 6.61
CA TYR A 203 10.60 11.93 6.21
C TYR A 203 11.64 13.04 6.34
N ARG A 204 11.30 14.26 5.92
CA ARG A 204 12.19 15.42 6.01
C ARG A 204 12.54 15.78 7.45
N LEU A 205 11.56 15.76 8.36
CA LEU A 205 11.76 16.13 9.77
C LEU A 205 12.52 15.08 10.58
N ASN A 206 12.40 13.80 10.22
CA ASN A 206 13.01 12.68 10.95
C ASN A 206 14.30 12.18 10.29
N PHE A 207 14.70 12.76 9.16
CA PHE A 207 15.96 12.43 8.53
C PHE A 207 17.14 13.01 9.31
N ASP A 208 18.00 12.13 9.80
CA ASP A 208 19.33 12.47 10.27
C ASP A 208 20.39 11.92 9.31
N PRO A 209 21.04 12.77 8.47
CA PRO A 209 22.08 12.32 7.56
C PRO A 209 23.32 11.77 8.27
N ALA A 210 23.55 12.13 9.54
CA ALA A 210 24.65 11.57 10.33
C ALA A 210 24.32 10.17 10.84
N ASN A 211 23.04 9.83 10.97
CA ASN A 211 22.58 8.54 11.48
C ASN A 211 21.43 7.97 10.62
N PRO A 212 21.67 7.64 9.34
CA PRO A 212 20.63 7.23 8.39
C PRO A 212 19.92 5.91 8.78
N ASP A 213 20.54 5.11 9.63
CA ASP A 213 19.99 3.85 10.15
C ASP A 213 19.19 4.01 11.46
N LEU A 214 19.27 5.16 12.14
CA LEU A 214 18.59 5.39 13.43
C LEU A 214 17.09 5.64 13.24
N TYR A 215 16.72 6.27 12.13
CA TYR A 215 15.35 6.58 11.75
C TYR A 215 15.11 6.18 10.29
N PRO A 216 15.10 4.87 9.96
CA PRO A 216 14.64 4.46 8.63
C PRO A 216 13.21 5.00 8.49
N PRO A 217 12.93 5.85 7.49
CA PRO A 217 11.65 6.52 7.45
C PRO A 217 10.54 5.47 7.40
N PHE A 218 9.43 5.75 8.07
CA PHE A 218 8.35 4.79 8.18
C PHE A 218 7.66 4.69 6.82
N ASN A 219 7.94 3.61 6.08
CA ASN A 219 7.42 3.36 4.73
C ASN A 219 5.88 3.33 4.63
N PHE A 220 5.15 3.54 5.72
CA PHE A 220 3.69 3.39 5.79
C PHE A 220 3.03 4.42 6.72
N TYR A 221 3.80 5.31 7.34
CA TYR A 221 3.23 6.32 8.23
C TYR A 221 2.56 7.42 7.38
N ARG A 222 1.34 7.80 7.77
CA ARG A 222 0.53 8.80 7.06
C ARG A 222 0.11 8.44 5.63
N ILE A 223 0.11 7.14 5.32
CA ILE A 223 -0.39 6.62 4.06
C ILE A 223 -1.68 5.82 4.36
N PRO A 224 -2.75 5.99 3.58
CA PRO A 224 -3.91 5.10 3.65
C PRO A 224 -3.51 3.64 3.38
N HIS A 225 -4.09 2.69 4.10
CA HIS A 225 -3.82 1.27 3.90
C HIS A 225 -5.10 0.49 3.66
N ILE A 226 -5.01 -0.52 2.79
CA ILE A 226 -6.02 -1.55 2.72
C ILE A 226 -5.65 -2.62 3.75
N LEU A 227 -6.57 -2.86 4.68
CA LEU A 227 -6.45 -3.88 5.70
C LEU A 227 -7.26 -5.09 5.26
N CYS A 228 -6.63 -6.24 5.15
CA CYS A 228 -7.26 -7.50 4.74
C CYS A 228 -7.20 -8.50 5.89
N GLN A 229 -8.35 -8.93 6.41
CA GLN A 229 -8.39 -9.89 7.52
C GLN A 229 -8.09 -11.32 7.08
N ASP A 230 -8.40 -11.65 5.84
CA ASP A 230 -8.23 -13.01 5.34
C ASP A 230 -6.82 -13.22 4.76
N PRO A 231 -6.28 -14.46 4.84
CA PRO A 231 -5.04 -14.81 4.16
C PRO A 231 -5.07 -14.51 2.66
N ILE A 232 -3.91 -14.15 2.12
CA ILE A 232 -3.74 -13.89 0.68
C ILE A 232 -2.91 -15.03 0.10
N ASP A 233 -3.50 -15.75 -0.85
CA ASP A 233 -2.84 -16.80 -1.62
C ASP A 233 -1.90 -16.15 -2.64
N LEU A 234 -0.65 -16.59 -2.65
CA LEU A 234 0.41 -16.12 -3.55
C LEU A 234 0.60 -17.03 -4.77
N LEU A 235 -0.20 -18.09 -4.92
CA LEU A 235 -0.18 -18.97 -6.09
C LEU A 235 -0.87 -18.38 -7.32
N ASP A 236 -1.56 -17.25 -7.18
CA ASP A 236 -2.06 -16.50 -8.35
C ASP A 236 -0.87 -16.01 -9.18
N GLU A 237 -0.77 -16.49 -10.41
CA GLU A 237 0.35 -16.22 -11.33
C GLU A 237 0.53 -14.74 -11.69
N ARG A 238 -0.50 -13.91 -11.46
CA ARG A 238 -0.46 -12.46 -11.67
C ARG A 238 0.23 -11.73 -10.51
N ILE A 239 0.41 -12.39 -9.37
CA ILE A 239 1.16 -11.85 -8.24
C ILE A 239 2.64 -11.98 -8.54
N THR A 240 3.32 -10.83 -8.59
CA THR A 240 4.74 -10.75 -8.94
C THR A 240 5.55 -10.15 -7.80
N ILE A 241 6.86 -10.41 -7.80
CA ILE A 241 7.80 -9.78 -6.87
C ILE A 241 8.52 -8.66 -7.62
N ILE A 242 8.48 -7.46 -7.04
CA ILE A 242 9.18 -6.28 -7.56
C ILE A 242 10.22 -5.79 -6.54
N ASN A 243 11.30 -5.17 -7.02
CA ASN A 243 12.19 -4.41 -6.14
C ASN A 243 11.71 -2.96 -6.10
N TRP A 244 11.81 -2.33 -4.94
CA TRP A 244 11.40 -0.91 -4.84
C TRP A 244 12.31 0.05 -5.60
N GLU A 245 13.50 -0.37 -6.02
CA GLU A 245 14.43 0.43 -6.83
C GLU A 245 14.05 0.40 -8.31
N ASP A 246 13.22 -0.57 -8.72
CA ASP A 246 12.80 -0.71 -10.11
C ASP A 246 11.78 0.41 -10.45
N PRO A 247 12.00 1.14 -11.56
CA PRO A 247 11.09 2.20 -11.97
C PRO A 247 9.72 1.63 -12.33
N ILE A 248 8.69 2.48 -12.21
CA ILE A 248 7.34 2.11 -12.62
C ILE A 248 7.33 2.05 -14.14
N VAL A 249 7.32 0.84 -14.69
CA VAL A 249 7.11 0.60 -16.11
C VAL A 249 5.61 0.56 -16.34
N GLU A 250 5.09 1.47 -17.16
CA GLU A 250 3.72 1.33 -17.63
C GLU A 250 3.67 0.12 -18.57
N GLU A 251 2.96 -0.92 -18.15
CA GLU A 251 2.69 -2.08 -18.99
C GLU A 251 1.93 -1.59 -20.22
N LEU A 252 2.60 -1.67 -21.38
CA LEU A 252 1.94 -1.47 -22.66
C LEU A 252 0.90 -2.59 -22.84
N PRO A 253 -0.28 -2.30 -23.40
CA PRO A 253 -1.26 -3.33 -23.70
C PRO A 253 -0.62 -4.49 -24.48
N ALA A 254 -0.99 -5.73 -24.15
CA ALA A 254 -0.35 -6.95 -24.69
C ALA A 254 -0.29 -7.00 -26.23
N GLU A 255 -1.23 -6.32 -26.90
CA GLU A 255 -1.27 -6.13 -28.36
C GLU A 255 -0.08 -5.34 -28.95
N TYR A 256 0.64 -4.54 -28.15
CA TYR A 256 1.88 -3.87 -28.55
C TYR A 256 3.12 -4.75 -28.36
N ALA A 257 3.06 -5.79 -27.52
CA ALA A 257 4.17 -6.70 -27.28
C ALA A 257 4.32 -7.76 -28.39
N ALA A 258 3.25 -8.03 -29.16
CA ALA A 258 3.25 -9.01 -30.26
C ALA A 258 3.83 -8.49 -31.59
N ASN A 259 4.26 -7.23 -31.66
CA ASN A 259 4.77 -6.59 -32.88
C ASN A 259 6.30 -6.38 -32.87
N PHE A 260 7.04 -7.07 -32.01
CA PHE A 260 8.51 -7.03 -31.96
C PHE A 260 9.13 -8.43 -32.01
#